data_AF-A0AAE3K7A0-F1
#
_entry.id   AF-A0AAE3K7A0-F1
#
_cell.length_a   1.000
_cell.length_b   1.000
_cell.length_c   1.000
_cell.angle_alpha   90.00
_cell.angle_beta   90.00
_cell.angle_gamma   90.00
#
_symmetry.space_group_name_H-M   'P 1'
#
loop_
_entity.id
_entity.type
_entity.pdbx_description
1 polymer ?
#
loop_
_entity_poly.entity_id
_entity_poly.type
_entity_poly.pdbx_seq_one_letter_code
_entity_poly.pdbx_strand_id
1 'polypeptide(L)'
;MVHASLPYDETVFLWTPERGFGFYEIGDIVENERPARAVSFDPKTLRVSTHPVTDYITNPTKQIYRVTLSSGREVLVTRDHNLFTLNEHGGVTRLPSEDAEGEWVMIPGSMPEALGEESRLDLFDLLDDDSDITVYAADGLGDVSWESVPSGSRNFYQKNGKAPLSAVGRGSIPDDAQIAFKGSDQRAPRYIDVTSELGWVLGFYIAEGFSRRKQIQLSNTNRSYLDRAADWFDQYDVSLSWDERDNGVTVLTICSALWSRVFRSLAGAGKEKNIPDRAWNWSDDTLAGLLEGLLDGDGCRRDTRTTLYTANSDLADRAMYLAQRLGHLASSYSRHRERHIPMSDVDHEGTEWAIDIRKDAHKQGQYVPVPSKLLRSLRNEASYTMAEAADKMGYASKSSISNVENETYNTVKRSTLERFRDVYAEAGADTDRLDDILDGDILFDRVTAVEETDRVEPTYDLEVQPDGQTIENFLGGRGGVFLSNTAGLCDPGYKGQITLELSNLGAAPVALEPGMRISQLTFTELSSPAERPYGAERGSKYQDQSGPQASKIGGDREFGGDQ
;
A
#
# COMPACT_ATOMS: atom_id res chain seq x y z
N MET A 1 -29.19 0.63 -4.17
CA MET A 1 -27.86 0.07 -4.51
C MET A 1 -26.84 0.82 -3.73
N VAL A 2 -26.02 0.08 -3.00
CA VAL A 2 -24.85 0.64 -2.35
C VAL A 2 -23.78 0.65 -3.43
N HIS A 3 -23.42 1.82 -3.95
CA HIS A 3 -22.25 1.92 -4.82
C HIS A 3 -21.11 2.29 -3.88
N ALA A 4 -20.32 1.28 -3.51
CA ALA A 4 -19.09 1.46 -2.76
C ALA A 4 -18.10 2.05 -3.75
N SER A 5 -17.72 3.31 -3.61
CA SER A 5 -16.90 3.94 -4.65
C SER A 5 -16.00 5.02 -4.08
N LEU A 6 -14.88 5.24 -4.76
CA LEU A 6 -13.83 6.20 -4.42
C LEU A 6 -13.80 7.32 -5.48
N PRO A 7 -13.33 8.54 -5.17
CA PRO A 7 -13.06 9.56 -6.19
C PRO A 7 -11.84 9.18 -7.05
N TYR A 8 -11.68 9.82 -8.22
CA TYR A 8 -10.65 9.48 -9.22
C TYR A 8 -9.23 9.41 -8.66
N ASP A 9 -8.84 10.43 -7.91
CA ASP A 9 -7.51 10.67 -7.34
C ASP A 9 -7.25 9.89 -6.05
N GLU A 10 -8.24 9.16 -5.53
CA GLU A 10 -8.02 8.34 -4.35
C GLU A 10 -7.02 7.23 -4.69
N THR A 11 -5.98 7.16 -3.87
CA THR A 11 -4.87 6.26 -4.13
C THR A 11 -5.18 4.85 -3.66
N VAL A 12 -4.94 3.87 -4.51
CA VAL A 12 -4.97 2.44 -4.20
C VAL A 12 -3.57 1.85 -4.28
N PHE A 13 -3.28 0.87 -3.43
CA PHE A 13 -2.01 0.16 -3.43
C PHE A 13 -2.17 -1.18 -4.17
N LEU A 14 -1.61 -1.25 -5.38
CA LEU A 14 -1.77 -2.35 -6.31
C LEU A 14 -0.42 -2.85 -6.81
N TRP A 15 -0.41 -4.04 -7.38
CA TRP A 15 0.67 -4.52 -8.23
C TRP A 15 0.23 -4.46 -9.70
N THR A 16 1.07 -3.94 -10.60
CA THR A 16 0.84 -4.01 -12.06
C THR A 16 2.01 -4.71 -12.76
N PRO A 17 1.79 -5.37 -13.92
CA PRO A 17 2.86 -6.02 -14.67
C PRO A 17 3.99 -5.08 -15.10
N GLU A 18 3.70 -3.80 -15.32
CA GLU A 18 4.67 -2.83 -15.85
C GLU A 18 5.58 -2.23 -14.79
N ARG A 19 5.09 -2.10 -13.54
CA ARG A 19 5.78 -1.35 -12.48
C ARG A 19 5.91 -2.10 -11.15
N GLY A 20 5.30 -3.28 -11.05
CA GLY A 20 5.21 -4.02 -9.80
C GLY A 20 4.29 -3.34 -8.80
N PHE A 21 4.60 -3.45 -7.50
CA PHE A 21 3.88 -2.75 -6.46
C PHE A 21 4.08 -1.24 -6.54
N GLY A 22 3.02 -0.50 -6.30
CA GLY A 22 3.03 0.95 -6.27
C GLY A 22 1.69 1.55 -5.88
N PHE A 23 1.64 2.86 -5.99
CA PHE A 23 0.47 3.66 -5.67
C PHE A 23 -0.12 4.23 -6.95
N TYR A 24 -1.42 4.05 -7.11
CA TYR A 24 -2.12 4.41 -8.33
C TYR A 24 -3.39 5.17 -7.98
N GLU A 25 -3.72 6.17 -8.78
CA GLU A 25 -5.05 6.78 -8.78
C GLU A 25 -6.04 5.74 -9.30
N ILE A 26 -7.08 5.44 -8.52
CA ILE A 26 -8.05 4.39 -8.89
C ILE A 26 -8.74 4.70 -10.23
N GLY A 27 -8.98 5.98 -10.52
CA GLY A 27 -9.58 6.41 -11.77
C GLY A 27 -8.73 6.06 -13.00
N ASP A 28 -7.41 6.23 -12.93
CA ASP A 28 -6.50 5.85 -14.02
C ASP A 28 -6.48 4.34 -14.26
N ILE A 29 -6.55 3.54 -13.18
CA ILE A 29 -6.62 2.08 -13.27
C ILE A 29 -7.94 1.64 -13.93
N VAL A 30 -9.07 2.20 -13.48
CA VAL A 30 -10.41 1.83 -13.93
C VAL A 30 -10.69 2.29 -15.36
N GLU A 31 -10.42 3.56 -15.69
CA GLU A 31 -10.74 4.09 -17.02
C GLU A 31 -9.89 3.49 -18.14
N ASN A 32 -8.68 3.02 -17.82
CA ASN A 32 -7.79 2.39 -18.78
C ASN A 32 -7.77 0.86 -18.67
N GLU A 33 -8.63 0.26 -17.83
CA GLU A 33 -8.70 -1.19 -17.57
C GLU A 33 -7.30 -1.83 -17.38
N ARG A 34 -6.42 -1.14 -16.61
CA ARG A 34 -5.01 -1.55 -16.49
C ARG A 34 -4.90 -2.86 -15.74
N PRO A 35 -4.23 -3.90 -16.29
CA PRO A 35 -4.03 -5.15 -15.58
C PRO A 35 -3.39 -4.92 -14.22
N ALA A 36 -4.05 -5.37 -13.16
CA ALA A 36 -3.60 -5.12 -11.80
C ALA A 36 -3.95 -6.29 -10.87
N ARG A 37 -3.23 -6.37 -9.76
CA ARG A 37 -3.55 -7.22 -8.62
C ARG A 37 -3.74 -6.34 -7.40
N ALA A 38 -4.88 -6.50 -6.73
CA ALA A 38 -5.20 -5.84 -5.49
C ALA A 38 -4.53 -6.54 -4.29
N VAL A 39 -4.05 -5.74 -3.33
CA VAL A 39 -3.74 -6.24 -1.99
C VAL A 39 -5.04 -6.36 -1.22
N SER A 40 -5.38 -7.58 -0.81
CA SER A 40 -6.66 -7.90 -0.18
C SER A 40 -6.46 -8.88 0.96
N PHE A 41 -7.42 -8.97 1.87
CA PHE A 41 -7.45 -10.03 2.88
C PHE A 41 -8.48 -11.10 2.53
N ASP A 42 -8.22 -12.34 2.91
CA ASP A 42 -9.22 -13.41 2.87
C ASP A 42 -10.17 -13.27 4.08
N PRO A 43 -11.50 -13.09 3.90
CA PRO A 43 -12.42 -12.92 5.02
C PRO A 43 -12.49 -14.10 6.00
N LYS A 44 -12.08 -15.30 5.57
CA LYS A 44 -12.02 -16.51 6.39
C LYS A 44 -10.74 -16.59 7.18
N THR A 45 -9.57 -16.41 6.57
CA THR A 45 -8.29 -16.61 7.27
C THR A 45 -7.70 -15.32 7.83
N LEU A 46 -8.24 -14.16 7.41
CA LEU A 46 -7.71 -12.82 7.70
C LEU A 46 -6.25 -12.64 7.27
N ARG A 47 -5.75 -13.49 6.37
CA ARG A 47 -4.43 -13.37 5.75
C ARG A 47 -4.48 -12.38 4.61
N VAL A 48 -3.45 -11.55 4.51
CA VAL A 48 -3.32 -10.56 3.44
C VAL A 48 -2.49 -11.15 2.31
N SER A 49 -3.00 -11.08 1.08
CA SER A 49 -2.30 -11.54 -0.12
C SER A 49 -2.71 -10.73 -1.36
N THR A 50 -2.18 -11.08 -2.53
CA THR A 50 -2.52 -10.38 -3.77
C THR A 50 -3.44 -11.20 -4.65
N HIS A 51 -4.48 -10.54 -5.18
CA HIS A 51 -5.49 -11.15 -6.02
C HIS A 51 -5.68 -10.34 -7.31
N PRO A 52 -5.91 -10.97 -8.47
CA PRO A 52 -6.19 -10.24 -9.70
C PRO A 52 -7.46 -9.39 -9.56
N VAL A 53 -7.42 -8.18 -10.13
CA VAL A 53 -8.62 -7.37 -10.37
C VAL A 53 -9.41 -8.04 -11.50
N THR A 54 -10.69 -8.33 -11.26
CA THR A 54 -11.55 -9.07 -12.18
C THR A 54 -12.47 -8.18 -13.02
N ASP A 55 -12.80 -6.98 -12.56
CA ASP A 55 -13.59 -5.99 -13.30
C ASP A 55 -13.31 -4.55 -12.80
N TYR A 56 -13.66 -3.57 -13.62
CA TYR A 56 -13.38 -2.14 -13.43
C TYR A 56 -14.68 -1.35 -13.53
N ILE A 57 -15.04 -0.60 -12.48
CA ILE A 57 -16.40 -0.03 -12.37
C ILE A 57 -16.33 1.50 -12.25
N THR A 58 -16.99 2.18 -13.19
CA THR A 58 -17.27 3.62 -13.10
C THR A 58 -18.73 3.85 -12.71
N ASN A 59 -18.94 4.53 -11.61
CA ASN A 59 -20.23 4.86 -11.03
C ASN A 59 -20.58 6.34 -11.26
N PRO A 60 -21.89 6.69 -11.22
CA PRO A 60 -22.34 8.06 -11.35
C PRO A 60 -21.75 9.00 -10.31
N THR A 61 -21.91 10.30 -10.56
CA THR A 61 -21.46 11.35 -9.68
C THR A 61 -22.13 11.28 -8.30
N LYS A 62 -21.32 11.28 -7.24
CA LYS A 62 -21.76 11.19 -5.84
C LYS A 62 -20.99 12.19 -4.96
N GLN A 63 -21.62 12.53 -3.83
CA GLN A 63 -21.00 13.30 -2.76
C GLN A 63 -19.90 12.47 -2.08
N ILE A 64 -18.73 13.08 -1.89
CA ILE A 64 -17.57 12.43 -1.27
C ILE A 64 -17.48 12.78 0.22
N TYR A 65 -17.14 11.77 1.01
CA TYR A 65 -16.92 11.82 2.45
C TYR A 65 -15.47 11.43 2.77
N ARG A 66 -14.91 12.06 3.79
CA ARG A 66 -13.59 11.76 4.35
C ARG A 66 -13.76 10.96 5.63
N VAL A 67 -13.23 9.76 5.65
CA VAL A 67 -13.18 8.92 6.86
C VAL A 67 -11.79 9.03 7.47
N THR A 68 -11.69 9.52 8.71
CA THR A 68 -10.42 9.68 9.43
C THR A 68 -10.33 8.72 10.60
N LEU A 69 -9.25 7.93 10.67
CA LEU A 69 -9.01 6.98 11.76
C LEU A 69 -8.07 7.56 12.82
N SER A 70 -8.06 6.95 14.01
CA SER A 70 -7.30 7.43 15.16
C SER A 70 -5.78 7.37 14.98
N SER A 71 -5.30 6.53 14.06
CA SER A 71 -3.90 6.51 13.64
C SER A 71 -3.52 7.60 12.63
N GLY A 72 -4.45 8.44 12.18
CA GLY A 72 -4.23 9.40 11.10
C GLY A 72 -4.32 8.81 9.69
N ARG A 73 -4.75 7.54 9.57
CA ARG A 73 -5.20 6.96 8.31
C ARG A 73 -6.45 7.68 7.83
N GLU A 74 -6.59 7.75 6.52
CA GLU A 74 -7.66 8.51 5.90
C GLU A 74 -8.05 7.86 4.58
N VAL A 75 -9.32 7.88 4.24
CA VAL A 75 -9.81 7.49 2.92
C VAL A 75 -10.96 8.39 2.47
N LEU A 76 -10.99 8.73 1.18
CA LEU A 76 -12.14 9.38 0.55
C LEU A 76 -13.05 8.35 -0.10
N VAL A 77 -14.33 8.39 0.27
CA VAL A 77 -15.33 7.41 -0.15
C VAL A 77 -16.71 8.04 -0.32
N THR A 78 -17.61 7.32 -1.00
CA THR A 78 -19.03 7.64 -0.96
C THR A 78 -19.63 7.37 0.43
N ARG A 79 -20.72 8.07 0.76
CA ARG A 79 -21.43 7.94 2.04
C ARG A 79 -21.75 6.49 2.43
N ASP A 80 -22.12 5.71 1.42
CA ASP A 80 -22.57 4.33 1.52
C ASP A 80 -21.45 3.30 1.33
N HIS A 81 -20.20 3.72 1.11
CA HIS A 81 -19.07 2.80 0.96
C HIS A 81 -18.87 1.96 2.22
N ASN A 82 -18.62 0.66 2.06
CA ASN A 82 -18.47 -0.23 3.19
C ASN A 82 -17.00 -0.39 3.60
N LEU A 83 -16.73 -0.16 4.88
CA LEU A 83 -15.52 -0.56 5.57
C LEU A 83 -15.74 -1.94 6.23
N PHE A 84 -14.68 -2.60 6.67
CA PHE A 84 -14.79 -3.91 7.31
C PHE A 84 -14.57 -3.86 8.82
N THR A 85 -15.33 -4.65 9.57
CA THR A 85 -15.16 -4.89 11.00
C THR A 85 -15.50 -6.35 11.35
N LEU A 86 -15.47 -6.72 12.63
CA LEU A 86 -15.91 -8.03 13.11
C LEU A 86 -17.29 -7.96 13.76
N ASN A 87 -18.10 -8.98 13.50
CA ASN A 87 -19.35 -9.19 14.23
C ASN A 87 -19.12 -9.98 15.53
N GLU A 88 -20.18 -10.13 16.33
CA GLU A 88 -20.20 -10.86 17.60
C GLU A 88 -19.79 -12.36 17.50
N HIS A 89 -19.84 -12.95 16.30
CA HIS A 89 -19.37 -14.32 16.03
C HIS A 89 -17.91 -14.37 15.57
N GLY A 90 -17.22 -13.23 15.54
CA GLY A 90 -15.86 -13.09 15.02
C GLY A 90 -15.80 -13.15 13.50
N GLY A 91 -16.92 -13.16 12.78
CA GLY A 91 -16.95 -13.11 11.32
C GLY A 91 -16.75 -11.68 10.79
N VAL A 92 -16.16 -11.55 9.60
CA VAL A 92 -16.03 -10.26 8.91
C VAL A 92 -17.42 -9.74 8.55
N THR A 93 -17.66 -8.46 8.80
CA THR A 93 -18.89 -7.78 8.40
C THR A 93 -18.58 -6.42 7.80
N ARG A 94 -19.50 -5.93 6.97
CA ARG A 94 -19.44 -4.62 6.32
C ARG A 94 -20.11 -3.57 7.22
N LEU A 95 -19.52 -2.38 7.25
CA LEU A 95 -19.96 -1.21 7.99
C LEU A 95 -20.02 -0.02 7.02
N PRO A 96 -21.21 0.53 6.72
CA PRO A 96 -21.34 1.72 5.88
C PRO A 96 -20.56 2.89 6.49
N SER A 97 -19.94 3.69 5.64
CA SER A 97 -19.09 4.81 6.07
C SER A 97 -19.87 5.82 6.93
N GLU A 98 -21.15 6.08 6.61
CA GLU A 98 -22.01 6.95 7.41
C GLU A 98 -22.25 6.47 8.86
N ASP A 99 -22.16 5.15 9.10
CA ASP A 99 -22.36 4.54 10.41
C ASP A 99 -21.02 4.23 11.10
N ALA A 100 -19.89 4.58 10.46
CA ALA A 100 -18.58 4.12 10.90
C ALA A 100 -18.00 4.93 12.05
N GLU A 101 -18.49 6.15 12.31
CA GLU A 101 -17.91 7.01 13.35
C GLU A 101 -17.97 6.37 14.75
N GLY A 102 -16.81 6.25 15.38
CA GLY A 102 -16.65 5.63 16.70
C GLY A 102 -16.39 4.12 16.66
N GLU A 103 -16.65 3.46 15.54
CA GLU A 103 -16.43 2.02 15.33
C GLU A 103 -14.97 1.71 14.97
N TRP A 104 -14.63 0.42 14.99
CA TRP A 104 -13.29 -0.10 14.74
C TRP A 104 -13.26 -0.84 13.41
N VAL A 105 -12.43 -0.37 12.48
CA VAL A 105 -12.36 -0.90 11.11
C VAL A 105 -11.03 -1.60 10.84
N MET A 106 -11.04 -2.52 9.89
CA MET A 106 -9.89 -3.33 9.50
C MET A 106 -8.87 -2.51 8.71
N ILE A 107 -7.63 -2.59 9.16
CA ILE A 107 -6.45 -2.02 8.51
C ILE A 107 -5.39 -3.11 8.34
N PRO A 108 -4.43 -2.96 7.42
CA PRO A 108 -3.34 -3.92 7.27
C PRO A 108 -2.51 -4.00 8.55
N GLY A 109 -2.34 -5.23 9.06
CA GLY A 109 -1.38 -5.61 10.10
C GLY A 109 -0.05 -6.07 9.52
N SER A 110 -0.07 -6.60 8.31
CA SER A 110 1.11 -6.82 7.47
C SER A 110 0.76 -6.46 6.03
N MET A 111 1.77 -6.38 5.17
CA MET A 111 1.63 -6.12 3.74
C MET A 111 2.30 -7.29 2.99
N PRO A 112 1.86 -7.66 1.78
CA PRO A 112 2.43 -8.78 1.04
C PRO A 112 3.82 -8.50 0.49
N GLU A 113 4.62 -9.55 0.29
CA GLU A 113 5.96 -9.43 -0.29
C GLU A 113 5.95 -9.13 -1.77
N ALA A 114 7.04 -8.52 -2.25
CA ALA A 114 7.23 -8.18 -3.64
C ALA A 114 7.02 -9.41 -4.54
N LEU A 115 6.16 -9.29 -5.55
CA LEU A 115 5.97 -10.33 -6.57
C LEU A 115 7.12 -10.25 -7.58
N GLY A 116 8.27 -10.79 -7.19
CA GLY A 116 9.53 -10.68 -7.91
C GLY A 116 10.38 -9.55 -7.33
N GLU A 117 11.49 -9.91 -6.71
CA GLU A 117 12.41 -8.94 -6.10
C GLU A 117 13.31 -8.29 -7.15
N GLU A 118 13.27 -6.97 -7.23
CA GLU A 118 14.25 -6.19 -7.97
C GLU A 118 15.57 -6.16 -7.19
N SER A 119 16.48 -7.09 -7.53
CA SER A 119 17.80 -7.19 -6.90
C SER A 119 18.85 -6.26 -7.52
N ARG A 120 18.57 -5.67 -8.69
CA ARG A 120 19.47 -4.77 -9.39
C ARG A 120 18.71 -3.64 -10.09
N LEU A 121 19.24 -2.43 -9.99
CA LEU A 121 18.76 -1.27 -10.74
C LEU A 121 19.56 -1.15 -12.04
N ASP A 122 18.87 -1.22 -13.18
CA ASP A 122 19.44 -0.80 -14.47
C ASP A 122 19.45 0.73 -14.54
N LEU A 123 20.64 1.32 -14.52
CA LEU A 123 20.80 2.77 -14.62
C LEU A 123 20.48 3.32 -16.00
N PHE A 124 20.46 2.48 -17.04
CA PHE A 124 20.07 2.92 -18.38
C PHE A 124 18.57 3.13 -18.44
N ASP A 125 17.80 2.19 -17.91
CA ASP A 125 16.34 2.32 -17.81
C ASP A 125 15.95 3.47 -16.89
N LEU A 126 16.73 3.71 -15.81
CA LEU A 126 16.47 4.80 -14.87
C LEU A 126 16.73 6.20 -15.45
N LEU A 127 17.59 6.30 -16.47
CA LEU A 127 18.13 7.57 -16.99
C LEU A 127 17.90 7.74 -18.51
N ASP A 128 17.01 6.95 -19.10
CA ASP A 128 16.85 6.84 -20.55
C ASP A 128 16.41 8.14 -21.24
N ASP A 129 15.78 9.03 -20.49
CA ASP A 129 15.32 10.35 -20.88
C ASP A 129 16.43 11.41 -20.93
N ASP A 130 17.62 11.11 -20.38
CA ASP A 130 18.66 12.12 -20.13
C ASP A 130 19.73 12.17 -21.23
N SER A 131 19.64 13.22 -22.05
CA SER A 131 20.60 13.50 -23.13
C SER A 131 22.03 13.82 -22.68
N ASP A 132 22.24 14.08 -21.38
CA ASP A 132 23.57 14.30 -20.80
C ASP A 132 24.24 13.02 -20.31
N ILE A 133 23.61 11.85 -20.44
CA ILE A 133 24.22 10.57 -20.10
C ILE A 133 24.95 9.99 -21.32
N THR A 134 26.20 9.58 -21.10
CA THR A 134 27.06 8.96 -22.11
C THR A 134 27.36 7.52 -21.72
N VAL A 135 27.21 6.62 -22.68
CA VAL A 135 27.47 5.18 -22.54
C VAL A 135 28.85 4.85 -23.09
N TYR A 136 29.55 3.95 -22.41
CA TYR A 136 30.85 3.39 -22.77
C TYR A 136 30.76 1.86 -22.76
N ALA A 137 31.27 1.22 -23.81
CA ALA A 137 31.41 -0.25 -23.85
C ALA A 137 32.75 -0.62 -24.50
N ALA A 138 33.47 -1.57 -23.89
CA ALA A 138 34.79 -1.99 -24.38
C ALA A 138 34.68 -2.69 -25.75
N ASP A 139 33.65 -3.51 -25.93
CA ASP A 139 33.42 -4.32 -27.13
C ASP A 139 32.47 -3.67 -28.16
N GLY A 140 32.13 -2.39 -27.96
CA GLY A 140 31.24 -1.61 -28.83
C GLY A 140 29.78 -1.59 -28.35
N LEU A 141 29.04 -0.59 -28.81
CA LEU A 141 27.69 -0.26 -28.30
C LEU A 141 26.54 -0.86 -29.12
N GLY A 142 26.81 -1.86 -29.96
CA GLY A 142 25.79 -2.50 -30.78
C GLY A 142 25.07 -1.52 -31.72
N ASP A 143 23.75 -1.39 -31.56
CA ASP A 143 22.87 -0.59 -32.40
C ASP A 143 22.79 0.86 -31.88
N VAL A 144 23.43 1.77 -32.63
CA VAL A 144 23.46 3.20 -32.31
C VAL A 144 22.85 3.99 -33.44
N SER A 145 21.78 4.72 -33.13
CA SER A 145 21.12 5.66 -34.04
C SER A 145 21.97 6.93 -34.18
N TRP A 146 23.01 6.86 -35.00
CA TRP A 146 23.90 8.00 -35.23
C TRP A 146 23.23 9.18 -35.96
N GLU A 147 22.03 9.00 -36.48
CA GLU A 147 21.23 10.07 -37.10
C GLU A 147 20.67 11.03 -36.05
N SER A 148 20.39 10.55 -34.83
CA SER A 148 19.96 11.41 -33.71
C SER A 148 21.12 12.17 -33.06
N VAL A 149 22.37 11.81 -33.38
CA VAL A 149 23.58 12.45 -32.85
C VAL A 149 24.01 13.62 -33.74
N PRO A 150 24.22 14.83 -33.19
CA PRO A 150 24.69 15.98 -33.97
C PRO A 150 25.96 15.65 -34.77
N SER A 151 25.94 15.97 -36.07
CA SER A 151 27.00 15.61 -37.03
C SER A 151 28.40 16.03 -36.60
N GLY A 152 28.53 17.20 -35.96
CA GLY A 152 29.80 17.70 -35.42
C GLY A 152 30.38 16.88 -34.25
N SER A 153 29.56 16.09 -33.55
CA SER A 153 29.97 15.25 -32.41
C SER A 153 30.08 13.76 -32.75
N ARG A 154 29.49 13.31 -33.87
CA ARG A 154 29.45 11.89 -34.28
C ARG A 154 30.83 11.25 -34.35
N ASN A 155 31.78 11.90 -35.03
CA ASN A 155 33.15 11.41 -35.15
C ASN A 155 33.86 11.30 -33.79
N PHE A 156 33.56 12.20 -32.85
CA PHE A 156 34.13 12.17 -31.51
C PHE A 156 33.61 10.96 -30.71
N TYR A 157 32.30 10.72 -30.74
CA TYR A 157 31.67 9.58 -30.07
C TYR A 157 32.19 8.24 -30.64
N GLN A 158 32.16 8.07 -31.96
CA GLN A 158 32.60 6.84 -32.64
C GLN A 158 34.08 6.51 -32.36
N LYS A 159 34.99 7.50 -32.43
CA LYS A 159 36.42 7.27 -32.19
C LYS A 159 36.76 6.86 -30.75
N ASN A 160 35.88 7.20 -29.80
CA ASN A 160 36.11 6.96 -28.37
C ASN A 160 35.26 5.81 -27.82
N GLY A 161 34.62 5.00 -28.69
CA GLY A 161 33.82 3.85 -28.27
C GLY A 161 32.64 4.22 -27.36
N LYS A 162 32.05 5.40 -27.57
CA LYS A 162 31.01 5.95 -26.70
C LYS A 162 29.86 6.57 -27.49
N ALA A 163 28.68 6.67 -26.90
CA ALA A 163 27.52 7.33 -27.50
C ALA A 163 26.61 7.95 -26.43
N PRO A 164 25.81 8.99 -26.75
CA PRO A 164 24.73 9.43 -25.88
C PRO A 164 23.74 8.30 -25.61
N LEU A 165 23.25 8.16 -24.38
CA LEU A 165 22.30 7.11 -24.00
C LEU A 165 21.05 7.10 -24.89
N SER A 166 20.51 8.28 -25.17
CA SER A 166 19.34 8.47 -26.05
C SER A 166 19.55 8.02 -27.51
N ALA A 167 20.79 7.72 -27.92
CA ALA A 167 21.12 7.23 -29.26
C ALA A 167 21.38 5.71 -29.31
N VAL A 168 21.44 5.02 -28.16
CA VAL A 168 21.73 3.58 -28.10
C VAL A 168 20.42 2.79 -27.97
N GLY A 169 20.24 1.75 -28.79
CA GLY A 169 19.08 0.89 -28.71
C GLY A 169 19.08 0.03 -27.44
N ARG A 170 17.96 0.01 -26.70
CA ARG A 170 17.82 -0.67 -25.38
C ARG A 170 18.32 -2.12 -25.36
N GLY A 171 18.01 -2.90 -26.39
CA GLY A 171 18.39 -4.32 -26.47
C GLY A 171 19.83 -4.59 -26.92
N SER A 172 20.61 -3.56 -27.20
CA SER A 172 21.95 -3.69 -27.80
C SER A 172 23.10 -3.32 -26.87
N ILE A 173 22.77 -2.91 -25.64
CA ILE A 173 23.75 -2.49 -24.64
C ILE A 173 24.31 -3.73 -23.93
N PRO A 174 25.63 -3.92 -23.92
CA PRO A 174 26.28 -4.99 -23.16
C PRO A 174 26.07 -4.88 -21.64
N ASP A 175 26.14 -6.00 -20.92
CA ASP A 175 26.01 -6.02 -19.45
C ASP A 175 27.20 -5.37 -18.73
N ASP A 176 28.37 -5.38 -19.34
CA ASP A 176 29.60 -4.75 -18.85
C ASP A 176 29.71 -3.26 -19.23
N ALA A 177 28.67 -2.71 -19.87
CA ALA A 177 28.63 -1.31 -20.23
C ALA A 177 28.69 -0.40 -18.99
N GLN A 178 29.32 0.75 -19.17
CA GLN A 178 29.46 1.78 -18.15
C GLN A 178 28.76 3.05 -18.60
N ILE A 179 28.30 3.84 -17.63
CA ILE A 179 27.71 5.15 -17.88
C ILE A 179 28.50 6.25 -17.20
N ALA A 180 28.50 7.44 -17.80
CA ALA A 180 29.00 8.66 -17.18
C ALA A 180 28.14 9.85 -17.57
N PHE A 181 28.15 10.87 -16.72
CA PHE A 181 27.63 12.18 -17.09
C PHE A 181 28.55 12.82 -18.15
N LYS A 182 27.97 13.53 -19.12
CA LYS A 182 28.69 14.16 -20.22
C LYS A 182 29.80 15.08 -19.72
N GLY A 183 31.03 14.82 -20.18
CA GLY A 183 32.23 15.57 -19.78
C GLY A 183 32.81 15.17 -18.42
N SER A 184 32.28 14.12 -17.79
CA SER A 184 32.85 13.49 -16.61
C SER A 184 33.70 12.28 -17.03
N ASP A 185 34.83 12.09 -16.36
CA ASP A 185 35.62 10.85 -16.44
C ASP A 185 35.16 9.80 -15.43
N GLN A 186 34.34 10.20 -14.45
CA GLN A 186 33.75 9.30 -13.47
C GLN A 186 32.67 8.44 -14.12
N ARG A 187 32.85 7.12 -14.04
CA ARG A 187 31.95 6.10 -14.62
C ARG A 187 31.33 5.24 -13.53
N ALA A 188 30.10 4.81 -13.75
CA ALA A 188 29.42 3.80 -12.95
C ALA A 188 29.11 2.56 -13.81
N PRO A 189 28.98 1.37 -13.19
CA PRO A 189 28.46 0.19 -13.88
C PRO A 189 27.00 0.43 -14.32
N ARG A 190 26.55 -0.32 -15.33
CA ARG A 190 25.15 -0.36 -15.76
C ARG A 190 24.19 -0.71 -14.62
N TYR A 191 24.56 -1.71 -13.83
CA TYR A 191 23.74 -2.24 -12.76
C TYR A 191 24.28 -1.83 -11.39
N ILE A 192 23.37 -1.43 -10.50
CA ILE A 192 23.64 -1.27 -9.07
C ILE A 192 22.88 -2.36 -8.32
N ASP A 193 23.55 -3.08 -7.43
CA ASP A 193 22.87 -4.04 -6.56
C ASP A 193 21.97 -3.33 -5.54
N VAL A 194 20.72 -3.80 -5.44
CA VAL A 194 19.74 -3.33 -4.48
C VAL A 194 20.03 -4.00 -3.14
N THR A 195 20.62 -3.24 -2.22
CA THR A 195 21.12 -3.72 -0.93
C THR A 195 20.56 -2.89 0.22
N SER A 196 20.62 -3.42 1.44
CA SER A 196 20.27 -2.67 2.66
C SER A 196 21.02 -1.34 2.77
N GLU A 197 22.31 -1.33 2.39
CA GLU A 197 23.15 -0.14 2.37
C GLU A 197 22.69 0.89 1.34
N LEU A 198 22.32 0.47 0.12
CA LEU A 198 21.70 1.38 -0.86
C LEU A 198 20.40 1.96 -0.29
N GLY A 199 19.55 1.10 0.31
CA GLY A 199 18.33 1.51 0.99
C GLY A 199 18.62 2.59 2.03
N TRP A 200 19.57 2.36 2.93
CA TRP A 200 19.97 3.30 3.97
C TRP A 200 20.46 4.64 3.41
N VAL A 201 21.34 4.64 2.41
CA VAL A 201 21.84 5.89 1.81
C VAL A 201 20.72 6.67 1.12
N LEU A 202 19.78 5.98 0.45
CA LEU A 202 18.59 6.61 -0.14
C LEU A 202 17.68 7.21 0.93
N GLY A 203 17.38 6.47 2.00
CA GLY A 203 16.59 6.97 3.13
C GLY A 203 17.21 8.21 3.77
N PHE A 204 18.53 8.17 3.99
CA PHE A 204 19.27 9.29 4.55
C PHE A 204 19.31 10.51 3.59
N TYR A 205 19.39 10.28 2.28
CA TYR A 205 19.22 11.33 1.27
C TYR A 205 17.81 11.94 1.29
N ILE A 206 16.76 11.12 1.41
CA ILE A 206 15.38 11.60 1.47
C ILE A 206 15.20 12.53 2.68
N ALA A 207 15.79 12.21 3.82
CA ALA A 207 15.80 13.08 4.99
C ALA A 207 16.72 14.32 4.80
N GLU A 208 18.02 14.11 4.78
CA GLU A 208 19.05 15.17 4.94
C GLU A 208 19.60 15.73 3.62
N GLY A 209 19.22 15.12 2.50
CA GLY A 209 19.84 15.39 1.20
C GLY A 209 19.39 16.67 0.53
N PHE A 210 20.35 17.41 0.00
CA PHE A 210 20.13 18.53 -0.91
C PHE A 210 20.89 18.29 -2.22
N SER A 211 20.14 18.01 -3.29
CA SER A 211 20.71 17.78 -4.62
C SER A 211 20.76 19.05 -5.47
N ARG A 212 21.90 19.30 -6.11
CA ARG A 212 22.04 20.23 -7.26
C ARG A 212 22.47 19.43 -8.47
N ARG A 213 22.33 19.97 -9.69
CA ARG A 213 22.67 19.27 -10.95
C ARG A 213 23.98 18.46 -10.95
N LYS A 214 25.03 18.93 -10.27
CA LYS A 214 26.37 18.31 -10.29
C LYS A 214 26.83 17.72 -8.95
N GLN A 215 26.01 17.78 -7.90
CA GLN A 215 26.43 17.34 -6.57
C GLN A 215 25.24 17.02 -5.67
N ILE A 216 25.47 16.12 -4.71
CA ILE A 216 24.58 15.89 -3.58
C ILE A 216 25.27 16.45 -2.33
N GLN A 217 24.52 17.12 -1.47
CA GLN A 217 24.99 17.52 -0.15
C GLN A 217 24.17 16.80 0.91
N LEU A 218 24.83 16.17 1.85
CA LEU A 218 24.24 15.57 3.04
C LEU A 218 24.77 16.35 4.24
N SER A 219 23.90 16.78 5.14
CA SER A 219 24.29 17.49 6.36
C SER A 219 23.75 16.80 7.58
N ASN A 220 24.55 16.65 8.64
CA ASN A 220 24.06 16.13 9.91
C ASN A 220 25.01 16.54 11.04
N THR A 221 24.54 16.49 12.29
CA THR A 221 25.39 16.71 13.46
C THR A 221 26.15 15.44 13.87
N ASN A 222 25.64 14.27 13.48
CA ASN A 222 26.30 13.00 13.67
C ASN A 222 27.20 12.67 12.47
N ARG A 223 28.51 12.82 12.66
CA ARG A 223 29.52 12.52 11.63
C ARG A 223 29.51 11.06 11.18
N SER A 224 29.19 10.10 12.06
CA SER A 224 29.23 8.68 11.70
C SER A 224 28.24 8.31 10.59
N TYR A 225 27.10 9.01 10.49
CA TYR A 225 26.15 8.82 9.40
C TYR A 225 26.70 9.37 8.08
N LEU A 226 27.38 10.51 8.12
CA LEU A 226 28.05 11.05 6.94
C LEU A 226 29.19 10.15 6.47
N ASP A 227 29.97 9.59 7.40
CA ASP A 227 31.03 8.63 7.09
C ASP A 227 30.44 7.38 6.41
N ARG A 228 29.35 6.80 6.94
CA ARG A 228 28.63 5.67 6.33
C ARG A 228 28.15 5.98 4.91
N ALA A 229 27.61 7.18 4.68
CA ALA A 229 27.19 7.60 3.34
C ALA A 229 28.39 7.81 2.40
N ALA A 230 29.47 8.40 2.90
CA ALA A 230 30.72 8.59 2.14
C ALA A 230 31.30 7.26 1.67
N ASP A 231 31.37 6.25 2.55
CA ASP A 231 31.90 4.91 2.24
C ASP A 231 31.13 4.23 1.11
N TRP A 232 29.81 4.47 1.00
CA TRP A 232 29.02 3.95 -0.12
C TRP A 232 29.38 4.62 -1.45
N PHE A 233 29.54 5.94 -1.46
CA PHE A 233 29.91 6.69 -2.67
C PHE A 233 31.37 6.48 -3.09
N ASP A 234 32.29 6.26 -2.14
CA ASP A 234 33.72 6.05 -2.40
C ASP A 234 33.99 4.81 -3.27
N GLN A 235 33.12 3.79 -3.18
CA GLN A 235 33.16 2.59 -4.02
C GLN A 235 33.04 2.89 -5.53
N TYR A 236 32.53 4.08 -5.89
CA TYR A 236 32.35 4.54 -7.27
C TYR A 236 33.33 5.66 -7.65
N ASP A 237 34.45 5.78 -6.93
CA ASP A 237 35.52 6.76 -7.17
C ASP A 237 34.98 8.20 -7.27
N VAL A 238 34.03 8.53 -6.38
CA VAL A 238 33.41 9.87 -6.32
C VAL A 238 34.31 10.81 -5.53
N SER A 239 34.52 12.01 -6.04
CA SER A 239 35.17 13.06 -5.24
C SER A 239 34.26 13.53 -4.11
N LEU A 240 34.75 13.43 -2.87
CA LEU A 240 34.05 13.83 -1.64
C LEU A 240 34.72 15.07 -1.03
N SER A 241 33.90 16.01 -0.52
CA SER A 241 34.36 17.20 0.19
C SER A 241 33.62 17.37 1.50
N TRP A 242 34.33 17.80 2.54
CA TRP A 242 33.81 17.95 3.90
C TRP A 242 33.89 19.40 4.35
N ASP A 243 32.82 19.91 4.96
CA ASP A 243 32.74 21.26 5.54
C ASP A 243 32.15 21.17 6.94
N GLU A 244 32.96 21.46 7.97
CA GLU A 244 32.54 21.49 9.37
C GLU A 244 32.17 22.94 9.74
N ARG A 245 30.93 23.14 10.16
CA ARG A 245 30.42 24.47 10.52
C ARG A 245 30.56 24.73 12.02
N ASP A 246 30.69 26.00 12.39
CA ASP A 246 30.83 26.44 13.78
C ASP A 246 29.67 26.02 14.70
N ASN A 247 28.51 25.67 14.13
CA ASN A 247 27.33 25.20 14.86
C ASN A 247 27.31 23.67 15.11
N GLY A 248 28.39 22.96 14.77
CA GLY A 248 28.52 21.51 14.94
C GLY A 248 27.89 20.67 13.81
N VAL A 249 27.32 21.31 12.78
CA VAL A 249 26.83 20.61 11.59
C VAL A 249 28.00 20.33 10.66
N THR A 250 28.13 19.08 10.24
CA THR A 250 29.07 18.69 9.18
C THR A 250 28.29 18.53 7.87
N VAL A 251 28.88 18.99 6.77
CA VAL A 251 28.32 18.84 5.42
C VAL A 251 29.27 18.00 4.57
N LEU A 252 28.77 16.85 4.13
CA LEU A 252 29.38 16.01 3.10
C LEU A 252 28.86 16.44 1.73
N THR A 253 29.75 16.81 0.83
CA THR A 253 29.44 17.10 -0.57
C THR A 253 29.99 15.99 -1.47
N ILE A 254 29.08 15.30 -2.16
CA ILE A 254 29.35 14.28 -3.16
C ILE A 254 29.38 14.95 -4.54
N CYS A 255 30.57 15.14 -5.10
CA CYS A 255 30.78 15.90 -6.34
C CYS A 255 30.57 15.04 -7.60
N SER A 256 29.35 14.52 -7.79
CA SER A 256 29.01 13.73 -8.97
C SER A 256 27.66 14.14 -9.59
N ALA A 257 27.71 14.54 -10.85
CA ALA A 257 26.51 14.83 -11.65
C ALA A 257 25.70 13.56 -11.96
N LEU A 258 26.38 12.43 -12.14
CA LEU A 258 25.74 11.14 -12.37
C LEU A 258 24.92 10.72 -11.15
N TRP A 259 25.55 10.63 -9.98
CA TRP A 259 24.85 10.23 -8.75
C TRP A 259 23.77 11.22 -8.33
N SER A 260 24.00 12.51 -8.52
CA SER A 260 22.94 13.50 -8.35
C SER A 260 21.73 13.24 -9.25
N ARG A 261 21.95 12.84 -10.51
CA ARG A 261 20.84 12.50 -11.42
C ARG A 261 20.16 11.20 -11.01
N VAL A 262 20.92 10.17 -10.61
CA VAL A 262 20.39 8.87 -10.14
C VAL A 262 19.48 9.05 -8.93
N PHE A 263 19.97 9.70 -7.87
CA PHE A 263 19.19 9.91 -6.64
C PHE A 263 17.96 10.78 -6.85
N ARG A 264 18.05 11.79 -7.73
CA ARG A 264 16.87 12.59 -8.11
C ARG A 264 15.84 11.79 -8.94
N SER A 265 16.30 10.85 -9.77
CA SER A 265 15.41 9.95 -10.52
C SER A 265 14.66 9.00 -9.59
N LEU A 266 15.35 8.47 -8.58
CA LEU A 266 14.77 7.51 -7.65
C LEU A 266 13.86 8.17 -6.62
N ALA A 267 14.34 9.23 -5.99
CA ALA A 267 13.75 9.73 -4.75
C ALA A 267 13.39 11.22 -4.80
N GLY A 268 13.46 11.88 -5.97
CA GLY A 268 13.13 13.29 -6.13
C GLY A 268 14.16 14.26 -5.54
N ALA A 269 13.77 15.53 -5.41
CA ALA A 269 14.62 16.62 -4.94
C ALA A 269 13.84 17.67 -4.15
N GLY A 270 14.49 18.34 -3.20
CA GLY A 270 13.88 19.44 -2.46
C GLY A 270 12.67 18.97 -1.64
N LYS A 271 11.52 19.61 -1.84
CA LYS A 271 10.26 19.27 -1.13
C LYS A 271 9.57 18.02 -1.68
N GLU A 272 9.88 17.63 -2.91
CA GLU A 272 9.32 16.46 -3.59
C GLU A 272 10.07 15.16 -3.26
N LYS A 273 11.04 15.20 -2.33
CA LYS A 273 11.76 13.98 -1.94
C LYS A 273 10.80 12.97 -1.33
N ASN A 274 10.85 11.73 -1.83
CA ASN A 274 9.92 10.69 -1.42
C ASN A 274 10.57 9.29 -1.49
N ILE A 275 9.92 8.30 -0.88
CA ILE A 275 10.28 6.89 -1.04
C ILE A 275 10.06 6.51 -2.52
N PRO A 276 11.06 5.91 -3.20
CA PRO A 276 10.95 5.54 -4.61
C PRO A 276 9.80 4.55 -4.86
N ASP A 277 9.06 4.71 -5.96
CA ASP A 277 8.03 3.73 -6.35
C ASP A 277 8.62 2.33 -6.55
N ARG A 278 9.84 2.24 -7.09
CA ARG A 278 10.56 0.96 -7.24
C ARG A 278 10.84 0.27 -5.91
N ALA A 279 10.93 1.01 -4.81
CA ALA A 279 11.27 0.45 -3.50
C ALA A 279 10.26 -0.58 -3.01
N TRP A 280 8.99 -0.47 -3.43
CA TRP A 280 7.94 -1.45 -3.09
C TRP A 280 8.15 -2.83 -3.72
N ASN A 281 9.15 -2.97 -4.58
CA ASN A 281 9.56 -4.22 -5.21
C ASN A 281 10.94 -4.70 -4.71
N TRP A 282 11.50 -4.07 -3.67
CA TRP A 282 12.76 -4.48 -3.04
C TRP A 282 12.49 -5.42 -1.87
N SER A 283 13.54 -6.16 -1.46
CA SER A 283 13.47 -7.04 -0.29
C SER A 283 13.23 -6.25 1.00
N ASP A 284 12.66 -6.91 2.01
CA ASP A 284 12.40 -6.29 3.31
C ASP A 284 13.69 -5.86 4.02
N ASP A 285 14.81 -6.54 3.79
CA ASP A 285 16.13 -6.12 4.27
C ASP A 285 16.55 -4.76 3.68
N THR A 286 16.24 -4.53 2.40
CA THR A 286 16.51 -3.25 1.73
C THR A 286 15.57 -2.16 2.24
N LEU A 287 14.29 -2.47 2.37
CA LEU A 287 13.29 -1.55 2.92
C LEU A 287 13.59 -1.17 4.37
N ALA A 288 14.08 -2.11 5.18
CA ALA A 288 14.54 -1.87 6.54
C ALA A 288 15.72 -0.89 6.58
N GLY A 289 16.69 -1.06 5.68
CA GLY A 289 17.78 -0.10 5.48
C GLY A 289 17.24 1.29 5.13
N LEU A 290 16.30 1.37 4.18
CA LEU A 290 15.66 2.63 3.78
C LEU A 290 14.94 3.33 4.93
N LEU A 291 14.16 2.59 5.71
CA LEU A 291 13.49 3.13 6.89
C LEU A 291 14.53 3.61 7.92
N GLU A 292 15.58 2.86 8.18
CA GLU A 292 16.65 3.26 9.10
C GLU A 292 17.33 4.55 8.65
N GLY A 293 17.66 4.69 7.36
CA GLY A 293 18.26 5.91 6.82
C GLY A 293 17.37 7.14 6.98
N LEU A 294 16.05 7.00 6.74
CA LEU A 294 15.08 8.07 7.00
C LEU A 294 15.09 8.49 8.48
N LEU A 295 15.10 7.50 9.38
CA LEU A 295 15.05 7.73 10.82
C LEU A 295 16.38 8.25 11.40
N ASP A 296 17.51 7.92 10.80
CA ASP A 296 18.81 8.46 11.21
C ASP A 296 19.01 9.91 10.76
N GLY A 297 18.36 10.32 9.66
CA GLY A 297 18.30 11.72 9.24
C GLY A 297 17.30 12.53 10.06
N ASP A 298 16.01 12.27 9.88
CA ASP A 298 14.91 13.12 10.40
C ASP A 298 14.14 12.49 11.58
N GLY A 299 14.59 11.35 12.10
CA GLY A 299 13.92 10.63 13.17
C GLY A 299 14.29 11.13 14.58
N CYS A 300 13.29 11.45 15.37
CA CYS A 300 13.42 11.71 16.81
C CYS A 300 13.15 10.42 17.59
N ARG A 301 14.22 9.74 18.03
CA ARG A 301 14.14 8.49 18.80
C ARG A 301 13.76 8.77 20.27
N ARG A 302 12.80 8.01 20.80
CA ARG A 302 12.35 8.00 22.21
C ARG A 302 12.25 6.56 22.70
N ASP A 303 12.15 6.37 24.02
CA ASP A 303 12.13 5.03 24.65
C ASP A 303 11.11 4.06 24.05
N THR A 304 9.94 4.54 23.62
CA THR A 304 8.84 3.67 23.14
C THR A 304 8.44 3.91 21.68
N ARG A 305 9.09 4.84 20.97
CA ARG A 305 8.75 5.20 19.58
C ARG A 305 9.86 6.01 18.93
N THR A 306 9.92 5.98 17.60
CA THR A 306 10.67 6.98 16.82
C THR A 306 9.68 7.81 16.03
N THR A 307 9.82 9.14 16.06
CA THR A 307 8.95 10.05 15.29
C THR A 307 9.72 10.63 14.11
N LEU A 308 9.29 10.36 12.88
CA LEU A 308 9.78 11.02 11.67
C LEU A 308 9.00 12.31 11.43
N TYR A 309 9.67 13.38 11.02
CA TYR A 309 9.03 14.65 10.66
C TYR A 309 9.24 14.97 9.19
N THR A 310 8.21 15.46 8.49
CA THR A 310 8.33 15.89 7.09
C THR A 310 7.28 16.94 6.75
N ALA A 311 7.59 17.81 5.79
CA ALA A 311 6.61 18.73 5.20
C ALA A 311 5.88 18.11 3.98
N ASN A 312 6.38 16.98 3.46
CA ASN A 312 5.79 16.27 2.33
C ASN A 312 4.73 15.28 2.84
N SER A 313 3.45 15.51 2.49
CA SER A 313 2.32 14.64 2.86
C SER A 313 2.46 13.23 2.32
N ASP A 314 3.04 13.08 1.13
CA ASP A 314 3.17 11.81 0.44
C ASP A 314 4.28 11.00 1.06
N LEU A 315 5.40 11.63 1.44
CA LEU A 315 6.42 10.95 2.23
C LEU A 315 5.85 10.47 3.58
N ALA A 316 4.98 11.25 4.21
CA ALA A 316 4.32 10.81 5.44
C ALA A 316 3.41 9.59 5.21
N ASP A 317 2.68 9.56 4.09
CA ASP A 317 1.84 8.44 3.69
C ASP A 317 2.68 7.18 3.38
N ARG A 318 3.67 7.30 2.49
CA ARG A 318 4.58 6.23 2.11
C ARG A 318 5.36 5.69 3.32
N ALA A 319 5.75 6.54 4.27
CA ALA A 319 6.39 6.10 5.51
C ALA A 319 5.47 5.26 6.40
N MET A 320 4.15 5.52 6.40
CA MET A 320 3.18 4.66 7.11
C MET A 320 3.10 3.26 6.47
N TYR A 321 3.01 3.19 5.14
CA TYR A 321 3.02 1.92 4.41
C TYR A 321 4.33 1.15 4.61
N LEU A 322 5.47 1.84 4.56
CA LEU A 322 6.80 1.24 4.76
C LEU A 322 6.95 0.66 6.16
N ALA A 323 6.54 1.42 7.18
CA ALA A 323 6.55 0.94 8.56
C ALA A 323 5.65 -0.30 8.72
N GLN A 324 4.44 -0.27 8.14
CA GLN A 324 3.51 -1.40 8.20
C GLN A 324 4.06 -2.65 7.50
N ARG A 325 4.70 -2.47 6.34
CA ARG A 325 5.37 -3.54 5.58
C ARG A 325 6.45 -4.23 6.39
N LEU A 326 7.20 -3.48 7.19
CA LEU A 326 8.26 -3.97 8.07
C LEU A 326 7.74 -4.43 9.45
N GLY A 327 6.43 -4.61 9.61
CA GLY A 327 5.81 -5.09 10.86
C GLY A 327 5.84 -4.07 12.00
N HIS A 328 6.06 -2.78 11.70
CA HIS A 328 5.96 -1.71 12.68
C HIS A 328 4.57 -1.10 12.69
N LEU A 329 4.12 -0.68 13.87
CA LEU A 329 2.90 0.12 13.98
C LEU A 329 3.22 1.57 13.71
N ALA A 330 2.49 2.16 12.77
CA ALA A 330 2.60 3.57 12.44
C ALA A 330 1.30 4.34 12.66
N SER A 331 1.46 5.57 13.13
CA SER A 331 0.40 6.59 13.14
C SER A 331 0.97 7.93 12.69
N SER A 332 0.18 8.70 11.95
CA SER A 332 0.53 10.04 11.53
C SER A 332 -0.40 11.09 12.15
N TYR A 333 0.11 12.31 12.28
CA TYR A 333 -0.69 13.50 12.53
C TYR A 333 0.01 14.71 11.93
N SER A 334 -0.75 15.73 11.56
CA SER A 334 -0.19 16.98 11.06
C SER A 334 -0.36 18.11 12.07
N ARG A 335 0.51 19.11 11.96
CA ARG A 335 0.38 20.37 12.69
C ARG A 335 0.64 21.52 11.74
N HIS A 336 -0.24 22.50 11.76
CA HIS A 336 0.00 23.76 11.10
C HIS A 336 1.00 24.59 11.91
N ARG A 337 2.05 25.10 11.27
CA ARG A 337 3.07 25.95 11.90
C ARG A 337 3.22 27.25 11.15
N GLU A 338 3.06 28.34 11.89
CA GLU A 338 3.50 29.67 11.48
C GLU A 338 4.82 29.97 12.19
N ARG A 339 5.87 30.26 11.42
CA ARG A 339 7.17 30.66 11.95
C ARG A 339 7.55 32.00 11.37
N HIS A 340 7.54 33.02 12.22
CA HIS A 340 8.11 34.32 11.89
C HIS A 340 9.64 34.18 11.76
N ILE A 341 10.20 34.53 10.60
CA ILE A 341 11.65 34.54 10.36
C ILE A 341 12.15 35.98 10.57
N PRO A 342 12.79 36.30 11.72
CA PRO A 342 13.10 37.69 12.10
C PRO A 342 14.08 38.39 11.16
N MET A 343 14.87 37.62 10.41
CA MET A 343 15.88 38.16 9.48
C MET A 343 15.33 38.47 8.08
N SER A 344 14.11 38.03 7.75
CA SER A 344 13.53 38.23 6.42
C SER A 344 12.17 38.94 6.43
N ASP A 345 11.58 39.23 7.60
CA ASP A 345 10.19 39.73 7.71
C ASP A 345 9.20 38.87 6.90
N VAL A 346 9.46 37.56 6.82
CA VAL A 346 8.59 36.58 6.17
C VAL A 346 8.05 35.64 7.23
N ASP A 347 6.74 35.51 7.26
CA ASP A 347 6.06 34.45 7.99
C ASP A 347 6.08 33.19 7.12
N HIS A 348 6.75 32.14 7.59
CA HIS A 348 6.68 30.82 6.96
C HIS A 348 5.47 30.09 7.52
N GLU A 349 4.46 29.90 6.68
CA GLU A 349 3.30 29.08 6.94
C GLU A 349 3.49 27.70 6.30
N GLY A 350 3.28 26.62 7.04
CA GLY A 350 3.39 25.27 6.49
C GLY A 350 2.86 24.17 7.40
N THR A 351 2.46 23.07 6.79
CA THR A 351 2.02 21.86 7.49
C THR A 351 3.20 20.93 7.70
N GLU A 352 3.46 20.56 8.95
CA GLU A 352 4.44 19.53 9.31
C GLU A 352 3.71 18.25 9.70
N TRP A 353 4.05 17.15 9.05
CA TRP A 353 3.59 15.80 9.36
C TRP A 353 4.56 15.14 10.33
N ALA A 354 4.02 14.45 11.31
CA ALA A 354 4.75 13.63 12.25
C ALA A 354 4.26 12.18 12.16
N ILE A 355 5.18 11.24 11.96
CA ILE A 355 4.90 9.82 11.81
C ILE A 355 5.54 9.10 12.98
N ASP A 356 4.73 8.60 13.90
CA ASP A 356 5.17 7.79 15.03
C ASP A 356 5.28 6.33 14.61
N ILE A 357 6.48 5.77 14.70
CA ILE A 357 6.78 4.36 14.39
C ILE A 357 7.15 3.63 15.68
N ARG A 358 6.52 2.48 15.92
CA ARG A 358 6.66 1.69 17.15
C ARG A 358 6.94 0.22 16.83
N LYS A 359 7.95 -0.34 17.50
CA LYS A 359 8.26 -1.78 17.45
C LYS A 359 7.34 -2.62 18.34
N ASP A 360 6.92 -2.07 19.48
CA ASP A 360 6.07 -2.79 20.42
C ASP A 360 4.62 -2.32 20.38
N ALA A 361 3.72 -3.29 20.25
CA ALA A 361 2.26 -3.09 20.21
C ALA A 361 1.67 -2.55 21.51
N HIS A 362 2.44 -2.30 22.57
CA HIS A 362 1.96 -1.97 23.92
C HIS A 362 0.99 -0.76 24.02
N LYS A 363 0.77 0.00 22.94
CA LYS A 363 -0.10 1.19 22.91
C LYS A 363 -1.03 1.32 21.69
N GLN A 364 -0.85 0.56 20.61
CA GLN A 364 -1.62 0.67 19.34
C GLN A 364 -1.85 -0.74 18.75
N GLY A 365 -2.92 -0.93 17.98
CA GLY A 365 -3.25 -2.23 17.35
C GLY A 365 -3.64 -3.35 18.33
N GLN A 366 -3.78 -3.06 19.63
CA GLN A 366 -4.08 -4.06 20.65
C GLN A 366 -5.54 -4.42 20.75
N TYR A 367 -6.42 -3.57 20.24
CA TYR A 367 -7.85 -3.70 20.48
C TYR A 367 -8.49 -4.41 19.28
N VAL A 368 -9.37 -5.34 19.60
CA VAL A 368 -10.16 -6.12 18.64
C VAL A 368 -11.62 -5.93 19.01
N PRO A 369 -12.54 -5.73 18.04
CA PRO A 369 -13.97 -5.77 18.30
C PRO A 369 -14.34 -7.08 19.01
N VAL A 370 -15.18 -7.03 20.04
CA VAL A 370 -15.43 -8.21 20.89
C VAL A 370 -16.26 -9.26 20.15
N PRO A 371 -15.73 -10.48 19.89
CA PRO A 371 -16.53 -11.55 19.30
C PRO A 371 -17.28 -12.29 20.41
N SER A 372 -18.24 -11.61 21.05
CA SER A 372 -18.83 -12.04 22.33
C SER A 372 -19.55 -13.39 22.27
N LYS A 373 -20.29 -13.66 21.18
CA LYS A 373 -21.01 -14.92 20.98
C LYS A 373 -20.05 -16.06 20.68
N LEU A 374 -18.97 -15.81 19.94
CA LEU A 374 -17.89 -16.78 19.75
C LEU A 374 -17.25 -17.15 21.09
N LEU A 375 -16.87 -16.17 21.91
CA LEU A 375 -16.26 -16.45 23.22
C LEU A 375 -17.21 -17.24 24.13
N ARG A 376 -18.51 -16.94 24.09
CA ARG A 376 -19.53 -17.69 24.83
C ARG A 376 -19.70 -19.11 24.30
N SER A 377 -19.68 -19.35 22.99
CA SER A 377 -19.79 -20.70 22.43
C SER A 377 -18.58 -21.55 22.81
N LEU A 378 -17.37 -21.00 22.67
CA LEU A 378 -16.13 -21.67 23.04
C LEU A 378 -16.09 -22.02 24.53
N ARG A 379 -16.54 -21.13 25.40
CA ARG A 379 -16.64 -21.43 26.84
C ARG A 379 -17.57 -22.62 27.12
N ASN A 380 -18.69 -22.68 26.40
CA ASN A 380 -19.66 -23.77 26.56
C ASN A 380 -19.12 -25.09 26.00
N GLU A 381 -18.40 -25.07 24.87
CA GLU A 381 -17.70 -26.24 24.32
C GLU A 381 -16.63 -26.76 25.27
N ALA A 382 -15.84 -25.85 25.86
CA ALA A 382 -14.90 -26.13 26.95
C ALA A 382 -15.57 -26.62 28.25
N SER A 383 -16.92 -26.65 28.30
CA SER A 383 -17.71 -27.07 29.45
C SER A 383 -17.43 -26.28 30.74
N TYR A 384 -17.07 -25.00 30.61
CA TYR A 384 -16.79 -24.13 31.75
C TYR A 384 -17.95 -23.20 32.09
N THR A 385 -18.22 -23.04 33.37
CA THR A 385 -18.97 -21.89 33.88
C THR A 385 -18.11 -20.62 33.77
N MET A 386 -18.73 -19.44 33.80
CA MET A 386 -17.98 -18.16 33.83
C MET A 386 -17.03 -18.05 35.02
N ALA A 387 -17.35 -18.68 36.15
CA ALA A 387 -16.50 -18.66 37.34
C ALA A 387 -15.26 -19.54 37.16
N GLU A 388 -15.41 -20.73 36.59
CA GLU A 388 -14.28 -21.63 36.27
C GLU A 388 -13.38 -21.04 35.19
N ALA A 389 -13.96 -20.45 34.13
CA ALA A 389 -13.20 -19.75 33.11
C ALA A 389 -12.40 -18.57 33.71
N ALA A 390 -13.00 -17.80 34.61
CA ALA A 390 -12.32 -16.71 35.30
C ALA A 390 -11.14 -17.21 36.15
N ASP A 391 -11.34 -18.27 36.93
CA ASP A 391 -10.31 -18.88 37.76
C ASP A 391 -9.12 -19.37 36.92
N LYS A 392 -9.40 -20.11 35.83
CA LYS A 392 -8.39 -20.62 34.90
C LYS A 392 -7.60 -19.52 34.18
N MET A 393 -8.24 -18.39 33.87
CA MET A 393 -7.58 -17.22 33.28
C MET A 393 -6.88 -16.33 34.32
N GLY A 394 -6.92 -16.68 35.61
CA GLY A 394 -6.31 -15.92 36.69
C GLY A 394 -7.05 -14.62 37.06
N TYR A 395 -8.34 -14.53 36.74
CA TYR A 395 -9.19 -13.40 37.13
C TYR A 395 -9.80 -13.61 38.51
N ALA A 396 -9.84 -12.54 39.31
CA ALA A 396 -10.42 -12.59 40.66
C ALA A 396 -11.95 -12.73 40.70
N SER A 397 -12.65 -12.55 39.57
CA SER A 397 -14.10 -12.54 39.51
C SER A 397 -14.63 -12.98 38.14
N LYS A 398 -15.74 -13.72 38.14
CA LYS A 398 -16.51 -14.07 36.95
C LYS A 398 -16.97 -12.85 36.13
N SER A 399 -17.02 -11.68 36.75
CA SER A 399 -17.38 -10.43 36.05
C SER A 399 -16.42 -10.11 34.92
N SER A 400 -15.13 -10.49 35.02
CA SER A 400 -14.18 -10.28 33.91
C SER A 400 -14.60 -11.02 32.65
N ILE A 401 -15.12 -12.25 32.79
CA ILE A 401 -15.65 -13.04 31.66
C ILE A 401 -16.99 -12.46 31.21
N SER A 402 -17.89 -12.20 32.17
CA SER A 402 -19.22 -11.66 31.91
C SER A 402 -19.19 -10.34 31.15
N ASN A 403 -18.24 -9.44 31.46
CA ASN A 403 -18.16 -8.13 30.81
C ASN A 403 -17.79 -8.25 29.33
N VAL A 404 -16.93 -9.22 28.97
CA VAL A 404 -16.54 -9.49 27.60
C VAL A 404 -17.66 -10.21 26.85
N GLU A 405 -18.21 -11.29 27.43
CA GLU A 405 -19.28 -12.09 26.80
C GLU A 405 -20.66 -11.39 26.70
N ASN A 406 -20.85 -10.25 27.37
CA ASN A 406 -22.06 -9.44 27.24
C ASN A 406 -21.78 -8.08 26.58
N GLU A 407 -20.63 -7.91 25.92
CA GLU A 407 -20.26 -6.68 25.19
C GLU A 407 -20.43 -5.42 26.04
N THR A 408 -20.04 -5.48 27.31
CA THR A 408 -20.04 -4.27 28.17
C THR A 408 -19.08 -3.21 27.62
N TYR A 409 -18.10 -3.64 26.81
CA TYR A 409 -17.21 -2.80 26.02
C TYR A 409 -17.18 -3.32 24.58
N ASN A 410 -17.08 -2.40 23.61
CA ASN A 410 -17.07 -2.75 22.18
C ASN A 410 -15.76 -3.41 21.74
N THR A 411 -14.68 -3.26 22.50
CA THR A 411 -13.38 -3.87 22.20
C THR A 411 -12.73 -4.58 23.38
N VAL A 412 -11.85 -5.52 23.05
CA VAL A 412 -11.04 -6.29 23.99
C VAL A 412 -9.59 -6.28 23.53
N LYS A 413 -8.64 -6.42 24.46
CA LYS A 413 -7.22 -6.51 24.12
C LYS A 413 -6.89 -7.87 23.48
N ARG A 414 -5.98 -7.91 22.50
CA ARG A 414 -5.42 -9.14 21.91
C ARG A 414 -4.89 -10.08 22.98
N SER A 415 -4.09 -9.58 23.92
CA SER A 415 -3.60 -10.37 25.07
C SER A 415 -4.68 -10.89 26.02
N THR A 416 -5.88 -10.32 25.98
CA THR A 416 -7.04 -10.91 26.66
C THR A 416 -7.61 -12.03 25.80
N LEU A 417 -7.82 -11.81 24.49
CA LEU A 417 -8.28 -12.86 23.57
C LEU A 417 -7.33 -14.08 23.53
N GLU A 418 -6.02 -13.87 23.56
CA GLU A 418 -5.01 -14.93 23.67
C GLU A 418 -5.26 -15.82 24.90
N ARG A 419 -5.57 -15.24 26.06
CA ARG A 419 -5.91 -16.01 27.27
C ARG A 419 -7.21 -16.81 27.11
N PHE A 420 -8.20 -16.23 26.42
CA PHE A 420 -9.44 -16.95 26.10
C PHE A 420 -9.15 -18.13 25.18
N ARG A 421 -8.38 -17.91 24.10
CA ARG A 421 -7.91 -18.92 23.16
C ARG A 421 -7.18 -20.04 23.89
N ASP A 422 -6.13 -19.72 24.65
CA ASP A 422 -5.29 -20.70 25.34
C ASP A 422 -6.10 -21.58 26.30
N VAL A 423 -6.93 -20.98 27.16
CA VAL A 423 -7.71 -21.71 28.17
C VAL A 423 -8.80 -22.60 27.55
N TYR A 424 -9.42 -22.16 26.45
CA TYR A 424 -10.46 -22.93 25.79
C TYR A 424 -9.88 -24.01 24.88
N ALA A 425 -8.76 -23.74 24.20
CA ALA A 425 -8.02 -24.74 23.42
C ALA A 425 -7.48 -25.87 24.31
N GLU A 426 -6.93 -25.56 25.49
CA GLU A 426 -6.48 -26.57 26.46
C GLU A 426 -7.64 -27.46 26.95
N ALA A 427 -8.86 -26.93 26.94
CA ALA A 427 -10.09 -27.66 27.26
C ALA A 427 -10.68 -28.44 26.08
N GLY A 428 -10.09 -28.34 24.88
CA GLY A 428 -10.52 -29.03 23.66
C GLY A 428 -11.63 -28.32 22.86
N ALA A 429 -11.88 -27.04 23.10
CA ALA A 429 -12.75 -26.24 22.22
C ALA A 429 -12.03 -25.91 20.90
N ASP A 430 -12.80 -25.75 19.82
CA ASP A 430 -12.27 -25.39 18.50
C ASP A 430 -12.01 -23.88 18.42
N THR A 431 -10.76 -23.47 18.63
CA THR A 431 -10.38 -22.06 18.67
C THR A 431 -9.85 -21.52 17.34
N ASP A 432 -10.00 -22.24 16.23
CA ASP A 432 -9.42 -21.87 14.93
C ASP A 432 -9.76 -20.42 14.54
N ARG A 433 -11.01 -19.99 14.80
CA ARG A 433 -11.42 -18.62 14.49
C ARG A 433 -10.74 -17.56 15.37
N LEU A 434 -10.42 -17.88 16.62
CA LEU A 434 -9.62 -16.97 17.47
C LEU A 434 -8.18 -16.93 16.99
N ASP A 435 -7.64 -18.05 16.50
CA ASP A 435 -6.31 -18.11 15.91
C ASP A 435 -6.25 -17.24 14.64
N ASP A 436 -7.26 -17.30 13.74
CA ASP A 436 -7.35 -16.39 12.59
C ASP A 436 -7.35 -14.90 13.01
N ILE A 437 -8.11 -14.54 14.05
CA ILE A 437 -8.21 -13.15 14.54
C ILE A 437 -6.90 -12.67 15.18
N LEU A 438 -6.19 -13.55 15.87
CA LEU A 438 -4.98 -13.25 16.64
C LEU A 438 -3.71 -13.32 15.81
N ASP A 439 -3.62 -14.25 14.87
CA ASP A 439 -2.43 -14.52 14.07
C ASP A 439 -2.57 -14.02 12.63
N GLY A 440 -3.77 -13.62 12.22
CA GLY A 440 -4.05 -13.00 10.93
C GLY A 440 -3.37 -11.65 10.75
N ASP A 441 -3.35 -11.20 9.51
CA ASP A 441 -2.61 -10.02 9.03
C ASP A 441 -3.44 -8.73 9.16
N ILE A 442 -4.44 -8.72 10.04
CA ILE A 442 -5.39 -7.62 10.23
C ILE A 442 -5.24 -7.00 11.62
N LEU A 443 -5.25 -5.67 11.63
CA LEU A 443 -5.41 -4.85 12.82
C LEU A 443 -6.71 -4.05 12.75
N PHE A 444 -7.09 -3.47 13.89
CA PHE A 444 -8.26 -2.61 13.98
C PHE A 444 -7.85 -1.22 14.41
N ASP A 445 -8.41 -0.23 13.73
CA ASP A 445 -8.26 1.17 14.10
C ASP A 445 -9.62 1.86 14.18
N ARG A 446 -9.73 2.81 15.09
CA ARG A 446 -11.00 3.46 15.40
C ARG A 446 -11.25 4.61 14.44
N VAL A 447 -12.44 4.67 13.86
CA VAL A 447 -12.92 5.83 13.11
C VAL A 447 -13.21 6.98 14.08
N THR A 448 -12.59 8.12 13.83
CA THR A 448 -12.69 9.32 14.67
C THR A 448 -13.58 10.40 14.08
N ALA A 449 -13.73 10.43 12.75
CA ALA A 449 -14.58 11.38 12.06
C ALA A 449 -15.02 10.82 10.70
N VAL A 450 -16.25 11.14 10.30
CA VAL A 450 -16.78 10.94 8.95
C VAL A 450 -17.34 12.28 8.49
N GLU A 451 -16.63 12.95 7.58
CA GLU A 451 -16.90 14.34 7.23
C GLU A 451 -17.31 14.47 5.76
N GLU A 452 -18.39 15.19 5.49
CA GLU A 452 -18.76 15.56 4.13
C GLU A 452 -17.75 16.56 3.56
N THR A 453 -17.23 16.29 2.36
CA THR A 453 -16.32 17.20 1.67
C THR A 453 -17.08 18.18 0.77
N ASP A 454 -16.38 19.13 0.16
CA ASP A 454 -16.94 19.99 -0.88
C ASP A 454 -16.98 19.32 -2.27
N ARG A 455 -16.59 18.04 -2.37
CA ARG A 455 -16.41 17.31 -3.63
C ARG A 455 -17.66 16.50 -4.00
N VAL A 456 -18.07 16.65 -5.26
CA VAL A 456 -19.15 15.88 -5.90
C VAL A 456 -18.68 15.50 -7.31
N GLU A 457 -18.36 14.22 -7.52
CA GLU A 457 -17.69 13.77 -8.76
C GLU A 457 -18.02 12.32 -9.12
N PRO A 458 -17.75 11.86 -10.36
CA PRO A 458 -17.81 10.44 -10.73
C PRO A 458 -16.94 9.59 -9.80
N THR A 459 -17.38 8.36 -9.56
CA THR A 459 -16.72 7.50 -8.58
C THR A 459 -16.35 6.15 -9.16
N TYR A 460 -15.31 5.53 -8.63
CA TYR A 460 -14.62 4.39 -9.22
C TYR A 460 -14.52 3.25 -8.21
N ASP A 461 -14.46 2.03 -8.71
CA ASP A 461 -14.36 0.84 -7.88
C ASP A 461 -13.71 -0.33 -8.64
N LEU A 462 -13.19 -1.30 -7.90
CA LEU A 462 -12.51 -2.50 -8.43
C LEU A 462 -13.24 -3.75 -7.99
N GLU A 463 -13.43 -4.71 -8.89
CA GLU A 463 -13.88 -6.05 -8.51
C GLU A 463 -12.67 -6.96 -8.25
N VAL A 464 -12.71 -7.71 -7.14
CA VAL A 464 -11.66 -8.66 -6.77
C VAL A 464 -12.31 -9.99 -6.39
N GLN A 465 -12.61 -10.82 -7.39
CA GLN A 465 -13.26 -12.12 -7.19
C GLN A 465 -12.53 -13.27 -7.92
N PRO A 466 -11.25 -13.55 -7.58
CA PRO A 466 -10.48 -14.58 -8.27
C PRO A 466 -11.12 -15.95 -8.11
N ASP A 467 -11.25 -16.71 -9.20
CA ASP A 467 -11.77 -18.08 -9.22
C ASP A 467 -13.15 -18.24 -8.54
N GLY A 468 -13.95 -17.16 -8.50
CA GLY A 468 -15.24 -17.13 -7.80
C GLY A 468 -15.14 -17.06 -6.27
N GLN A 469 -13.93 -16.88 -5.71
CA GLN A 469 -13.72 -16.68 -4.29
C GLN A 469 -14.17 -15.28 -3.87
N THR A 470 -14.92 -15.19 -2.78
CA THR A 470 -15.42 -13.93 -2.22
C THR A 470 -14.31 -13.22 -1.42
N ILE A 471 -13.30 -12.69 -2.13
CA ILE A 471 -12.29 -11.80 -1.53
C ILE A 471 -12.92 -10.41 -1.36
N GLU A 472 -13.41 -9.80 -2.44
CA GLU A 472 -14.31 -8.64 -2.41
C GLU A 472 -13.79 -7.41 -1.64
N ASN A 473 -12.47 -7.24 -1.59
CA ASN A 473 -11.84 -6.08 -0.95
C ASN A 473 -10.51 -5.72 -1.60
N PHE A 474 -10.04 -4.50 -1.37
CA PHE A 474 -8.73 -4.02 -1.76
C PHE A 474 -8.21 -2.96 -0.78
N LEU A 475 -6.91 -2.69 -0.82
CA LEU A 475 -6.26 -1.70 0.02
C LEU A 475 -6.16 -0.34 -0.68
N GLY A 476 -6.63 0.71 0.00
CA GLY A 476 -6.55 2.07 -0.50
C GLY A 476 -6.50 3.11 0.61
N GLY A 477 -6.43 4.37 0.17
CA GLY A 477 -6.36 5.52 1.04
C GLY A 477 -5.00 5.70 1.72
N ARG A 478 -4.91 6.82 2.43
CA ARG A 478 -3.71 7.26 3.13
C ARG A 478 -3.46 6.41 4.36
N GLY A 479 -2.26 5.86 4.46
CA GLY A 479 -1.82 4.91 5.49
C GLY A 479 -2.47 3.53 5.41
N GLY A 480 -3.34 3.29 4.43
CA GLY A 480 -3.95 2.00 4.11
C GLY A 480 -5.16 1.64 4.98
N VAL A 481 -6.30 1.47 4.32
CA VAL A 481 -7.56 0.95 4.87
C VAL A 481 -8.12 -0.08 3.90
N PHE A 482 -8.67 -1.18 4.42
CA PHE A 482 -9.35 -2.15 3.55
C PHE A 482 -10.74 -1.66 3.17
N LEU A 483 -11.00 -1.63 1.87
CA LEU A 483 -12.20 -1.08 1.24
C LEU A 483 -12.96 -2.22 0.56
N SER A 484 -14.28 -2.20 0.69
CA SER A 484 -15.13 -3.18 0.02
C SER A 484 -15.28 -2.83 -1.44
N ASN A 485 -15.26 -3.84 -2.31
CA ASN A 485 -15.80 -3.66 -3.65
C ASN A 485 -17.34 -3.53 -3.61
N THR A 486 -17.90 -3.08 -4.72
CA THR A 486 -19.33 -3.07 -5.04
C THR A 486 -19.73 -4.51 -5.39
N ALA A 487 -20.79 -4.98 -4.73
CA ALA A 487 -21.36 -6.31 -4.96
C ALA A 487 -21.81 -6.50 -6.42
N GLY A 488 -21.79 -7.75 -6.88
CA GLY A 488 -22.04 -8.15 -8.27
C GLY A 488 -23.17 -7.40 -8.97
N LEU A 489 -22.82 -6.76 -10.09
CA LEU A 489 -23.75 -6.06 -10.97
C LEU A 489 -24.38 -7.02 -11.97
N CYS A 490 -25.66 -6.81 -12.27
CA CYS A 490 -26.23 -7.33 -13.51
C CYS A 490 -25.86 -6.36 -14.63
N ASP A 491 -24.85 -6.73 -15.43
CA ASP A 491 -24.35 -5.89 -16.51
C ASP A 491 -25.45 -5.45 -17.50
N PRO A 492 -25.45 -4.19 -17.95
CA PRO A 492 -26.36 -3.72 -18.99
C PRO A 492 -26.27 -4.59 -20.26
N GLY A 493 -27.43 -5.02 -20.76
CA GLY A 493 -27.53 -5.93 -21.91
C GLY A 493 -27.65 -7.41 -21.52
N TYR A 494 -27.46 -7.77 -20.24
CA TYR A 494 -27.75 -9.12 -19.76
C TYR A 494 -29.23 -9.43 -19.93
N LYS A 495 -29.51 -10.63 -20.45
CA LYS A 495 -30.84 -11.23 -20.55
C LYS A 495 -30.75 -12.63 -19.98
N GLY A 496 -31.60 -12.97 -19.03
CA GLY A 496 -31.58 -14.29 -18.41
C GLY A 496 -32.24 -14.30 -17.05
N GLN A 497 -32.09 -15.43 -16.35
CA GLN A 497 -32.51 -15.59 -14.97
C GLN A 497 -31.33 -15.37 -14.02
N ILE A 498 -31.38 -14.28 -13.25
CA ILE A 498 -30.40 -13.98 -12.21
C ILE A 498 -30.40 -15.11 -11.19
N THR A 499 -29.23 -15.69 -10.95
CA THR A 499 -29.07 -16.73 -9.92
C THR A 499 -28.77 -16.05 -8.59
N LEU A 500 -29.63 -16.26 -7.60
CA LEU A 500 -29.41 -15.82 -6.23
C LEU A 500 -28.80 -16.98 -5.44
N GLU A 501 -27.59 -16.80 -4.94
CA GLU A 501 -27.00 -17.74 -3.99
C GLU A 501 -27.40 -17.37 -2.56
N LEU A 502 -27.91 -18.36 -1.82
CA LEU A 502 -28.29 -18.21 -0.43
C LEU A 502 -27.53 -19.24 0.39
N SER A 503 -26.79 -18.78 1.39
CA SER A 503 -26.15 -19.63 2.38
C SER A 503 -26.69 -19.32 3.76
N ASN A 504 -27.04 -20.35 4.51
CA ASN A 504 -27.39 -20.21 5.93
C ASN A 504 -26.11 -20.32 6.76
N LEU A 505 -25.62 -19.18 7.25
CA LEU A 505 -24.41 -19.11 8.09
C LEU A 505 -24.71 -19.39 9.58
N GLY A 506 -25.96 -19.67 9.94
CA GLY A 506 -26.38 -19.97 11.32
C GLY A 506 -26.53 -21.46 11.61
N ALA A 507 -26.42 -21.83 12.89
CA ALA A 507 -26.60 -23.22 13.36
C ALA A 507 -28.06 -23.71 13.31
N ALA A 508 -29.03 -22.80 13.17
CA ALA A 508 -30.45 -23.11 13.10
C ALA A 508 -30.92 -23.09 11.62
N PRO A 509 -31.68 -24.11 11.16
CA PRO A 509 -32.30 -24.07 9.85
C PRO A 509 -33.25 -22.88 9.71
N VAL A 510 -33.07 -22.08 8.67
CA VAL A 510 -34.03 -21.04 8.28
C VAL A 510 -34.96 -21.63 7.22
N ALA A 511 -36.23 -21.82 7.59
CA ALA A 511 -37.25 -22.24 6.63
C ALA A 511 -37.64 -21.03 5.77
N LEU A 512 -37.49 -21.17 4.45
CA LEU A 512 -37.98 -20.20 3.48
C LEU A 512 -39.33 -20.67 2.94
N GLU A 513 -40.33 -19.79 2.98
CA GLU A 513 -41.65 -20.06 2.44
C GLU A 513 -41.90 -19.23 1.17
N PRO A 514 -42.68 -19.76 0.21
CA PRO A 514 -43.10 -18.98 -0.96
C PRO A 514 -43.76 -17.65 -0.54
N GLY A 515 -43.28 -16.55 -1.12
CA GLY A 515 -43.76 -15.19 -0.81
C GLY A 515 -42.95 -14.46 0.26
N MET A 516 -41.98 -15.11 0.92
CA MET A 516 -41.03 -14.43 1.79
C MET A 516 -40.11 -13.52 0.97
N ARG A 517 -39.89 -12.29 1.47
CA ARG A 517 -38.91 -11.37 0.91
C ARG A 517 -37.52 -11.81 1.38
N ILE A 518 -36.67 -12.21 0.44
CA ILE A 518 -35.33 -12.78 0.70
C ILE A 518 -34.18 -11.95 0.11
N SER A 519 -34.48 -11.05 -0.84
CA SER A 519 -33.51 -10.15 -1.45
C SER A 519 -34.20 -8.94 -2.09
N GLN A 520 -33.43 -7.91 -2.41
CA GLN A 520 -33.89 -6.75 -3.17
C GLN A 520 -33.03 -6.61 -4.42
N LEU A 521 -33.69 -6.50 -5.58
CA LEU A 521 -33.05 -6.05 -6.81
C LEU A 521 -33.33 -4.57 -6.99
N THR A 522 -32.32 -3.84 -7.43
CA THR A 522 -32.47 -2.44 -7.83
C THR A 522 -32.04 -2.32 -9.28
N PHE A 523 -32.79 -1.54 -10.05
CA PHE A 523 -32.49 -1.26 -11.45
C PHE A 523 -32.20 0.23 -11.58
N THR A 524 -31.14 0.57 -12.31
CA THR A 524 -30.85 1.94 -12.74
C THR A 524 -31.00 2.00 -14.25
N GLU A 525 -31.82 2.92 -14.73
CA GLU A 525 -31.96 3.16 -16.17
C GLU A 525 -30.72 3.91 -16.68
N LEU A 526 -30.15 3.43 -17.79
CA LEU A 526 -29.03 4.11 -18.42
C LEU A 526 -29.51 5.36 -19.18
N SER A 527 -28.75 6.45 -19.10
CA SER A 527 -29.01 7.68 -19.86
C SER A 527 -28.72 7.52 -21.37
N SER A 528 -27.93 6.51 -21.74
CA SER A 528 -27.62 6.12 -23.12
C SER A 528 -27.47 4.60 -23.23
N PRO A 529 -27.56 4.01 -24.44
CA PRO A 529 -27.23 2.61 -24.64
C PRO A 529 -25.83 2.29 -24.14
N ALA A 530 -25.65 1.10 -23.54
CA ALA A 530 -24.33 0.63 -23.12
C ALA A 530 -23.39 0.52 -24.32
N GLU A 531 -22.20 1.11 -24.23
CA GLU A 531 -21.21 1.09 -25.31
C GLU A 531 -20.70 -0.33 -25.59
N ARG A 532 -20.54 -1.13 -24.53
CA ARG A 532 -20.16 -2.55 -24.58
C ARG A 532 -21.16 -3.39 -23.78
N PRO A 533 -22.32 -3.75 -24.35
CA PRO A 533 -23.33 -4.51 -23.62
C PRO A 533 -22.85 -5.92 -23.29
N TYR A 534 -23.41 -6.51 -22.24
CA TYR A 534 -23.20 -7.91 -21.89
C TYR A 534 -23.52 -8.82 -23.08
N GLY A 535 -22.62 -9.75 -23.39
CA GLY A 535 -22.78 -10.69 -24.50
C GLY A 535 -21.46 -11.23 -25.02
N ALA A 536 -21.54 -12.02 -26.10
CA ALA A 536 -20.39 -12.70 -26.68
C ALA A 536 -19.25 -11.75 -27.10
N GLU A 537 -19.56 -10.53 -27.54
CA GLU A 537 -18.56 -9.53 -27.93
C GLU A 537 -17.72 -9.00 -26.75
N ARG A 538 -18.26 -9.03 -25.52
CA ARG A 538 -17.55 -8.74 -24.27
C ARG A 538 -16.92 -10.02 -23.66
N GLY A 539 -17.08 -11.18 -24.30
CA GLY A 539 -16.66 -12.47 -23.73
C GLY A 539 -17.57 -12.96 -22.59
N SER A 540 -18.78 -12.41 -22.48
CA SER A 540 -19.70 -12.74 -21.40
C SER A 540 -20.29 -14.15 -21.55
N LYS A 541 -20.34 -14.92 -20.46
CA LYS A 541 -20.56 -16.38 -20.52
C LYS A 541 -22.02 -16.82 -20.33
N TYR A 542 -22.87 -15.97 -19.77
CA TYR A 542 -24.18 -16.38 -19.24
C TYR A 542 -25.37 -15.70 -19.92
N GLN A 543 -25.18 -15.22 -21.16
CA GLN A 543 -26.26 -14.59 -21.90
C GLN A 543 -27.38 -15.60 -22.20
N ASP A 544 -28.63 -15.14 -22.08
CA ASP A 544 -29.86 -15.92 -22.24
C ASP A 544 -29.93 -17.15 -21.30
N GLN A 545 -29.26 -17.10 -20.14
CA GLN A 545 -29.26 -18.18 -19.16
C GLN A 545 -30.68 -18.47 -18.65
N SER A 546 -31.01 -19.77 -18.60
CA SER A 546 -32.20 -20.30 -17.95
C SER A 546 -31.80 -21.22 -16.79
N GLY A 547 -32.32 -20.93 -15.61
CA GLY A 547 -32.01 -21.61 -14.35
C GLY A 547 -30.58 -21.39 -13.85
N PRO A 548 -30.26 -21.88 -12.64
CA PRO A 548 -28.88 -21.93 -12.16
C PRO A 548 -28.06 -22.84 -13.08
N GLN A 549 -26.93 -22.34 -13.56
CA GLN A 549 -25.97 -23.09 -14.36
C GLN A 549 -24.65 -23.19 -13.62
N ALA A 550 -23.96 -24.31 -13.78
CA ALA A 550 -22.61 -24.47 -13.25
C ALA A 550 -21.64 -23.49 -13.94
N SER A 551 -20.54 -23.17 -13.25
CA SER A 551 -19.51 -22.28 -13.77
C SER A 551 -19.00 -22.74 -15.14
N LYS A 552 -18.97 -21.82 -16.10
CA LYS A 552 -18.43 -22.05 -17.46
C LYS A 552 -16.93 -21.81 -17.55
N ILE A 553 -16.21 -21.85 -16.42
CA ILE A 553 -14.76 -21.60 -16.34
C ILE A 553 -13.94 -22.50 -17.27
N GLY A 554 -14.35 -23.76 -17.47
CA GLY A 554 -13.64 -24.70 -18.36
C GLY A 554 -13.70 -24.34 -19.85
N GLY A 555 -14.53 -23.38 -20.25
CA GLY A 555 -14.59 -22.86 -21.62
C GLY A 555 -13.99 -21.47 -21.77
N ASP A 556 -13.35 -20.93 -20.73
CA ASP A 556 -12.74 -19.61 -20.77
C ASP A 556 -11.35 -19.65 -21.41
N ARG A 557 -11.05 -18.66 -22.24
CA ARG A 557 -9.76 -18.49 -22.93
C ARG A 557 -8.60 -18.34 -21.96
N GLU A 558 -8.82 -17.74 -20.80
CA GLU A 558 -7.81 -17.61 -19.74
C GLU A 558 -7.36 -18.98 -19.20
N PHE A 559 -8.26 -19.98 -19.25
CA PHE A 559 -8.02 -21.33 -18.75
C PHE A 559 -7.86 -22.38 -19.87
N GLY A 560 -7.51 -21.93 -21.09
CA GLY A 560 -7.22 -22.81 -22.23
C GLY A 560 -8.46 -23.38 -22.93
N GLY A 561 -9.63 -22.80 -22.69
CA GLY A 561 -10.88 -23.13 -23.39
C GLY A 561 -11.03 -22.36 -24.70
N ASP A 562 -11.58 -23.02 -25.72
CA ASP A 562 -11.95 -22.40 -26.99
C ASP A 562 -13.38 -21.87 -26.89
N GLN A 563 -13.55 -20.60 -26.48
CA GLN A 563 -14.86 -19.92 -26.50
C GLN A 563 -15.12 -19.15 -27.79
#